data_AF-A0A3B3DVM6-F1
#
_entry.id   AF-A0A3B3DVM6-F1
#
_cell.length_a   1.000
_cell.length_b   1.000
_cell.length_c   1.000
_cell.angle_alpha   90.00
_cell.angle_beta   90.00
_cell.angle_gamma   90.00
#
_symmetry.space_group_name_H-M   'P 1'
#
loop_
_entity.id
_entity.type
_entity.pdbx_description
1 polymer ?
#
loop_
_entity_poly.entity_id
_entity_poly.type
_entity_poly.pdbx_seq_one_letter_code
_entity_poly.pdbx_strand_id
1 'polypeptide(L)'
;MSKDLIVKEHGIRLLEAQIATGGIIDPIYSHRLPIEVAFKRGYFDEDLNKILEDAGDDTKGFFDPNTEENLSYLQLMERCVTDPATGLCLLPLYDKTNTTNSSFIDYKTKMIFKEEKVKVLYGKYAGMTVSLWELLMSEFFDESQRQDFFQKYKDGKLNIKTITEMVLKLIEKSVKTTEVVFEGIRENVTAEQLVTADIISEEVLEDLKKGKKTVKDITEDENVNVYLKGKDSIAGILLPDSQVITIYQAKQKGKLLPGTALILLEAQAATGFIIDPIGNRKFSVDDAVKAKIIGPEYCQKLRSAEKAVTGYKNPNNGKTISLFQAMQNDLILKEHGIRLLEAQIATGGIIDPINSHRIPVHVAYDRMYFDREMNEILSDPITGYTDPYTGQKISLFQAMKKDLIIKSHGIRLLEAQIATGGIIDPLKCLHLPLEVAFKKGYFDADFSMFSYHINTGNDINLDFS
;
A
#
# COMPACT_ATOMS: atom_id res chain seq x y z
N MET A 1 -18.04 -45.06 23.76
CA MET A 1 -17.31 -46.25 23.29
C MET A 1 -18.28 -47.32 22.81
N SER A 2 -19.17 -47.87 23.64
CA SER A 2 -20.13 -48.94 23.25
C SER A 2 -21.15 -48.61 22.16
N LYS A 3 -21.38 -47.33 21.87
CA LYS A 3 -22.23 -46.84 20.78
C LYS A 3 -21.42 -46.34 19.58
N ASP A 4 -20.12 -46.63 19.53
CA ASP A 4 -19.17 -46.22 18.48
C ASP A 4 -19.08 -44.71 18.20
N LEU A 5 -19.55 -43.88 19.15
CA LEU A 5 -19.47 -42.42 19.05
C LEU A 5 -18.05 -41.85 19.27
N ILE A 6 -17.14 -42.67 19.79
CA ILE A 6 -15.75 -42.30 20.03
C ILE A 6 -14.88 -43.55 19.86
N VAL A 7 -13.74 -43.34 19.21
CA VAL A 7 -12.67 -44.34 19.04
C VAL A 7 -12.23 -44.85 20.41
N LYS A 8 -12.11 -46.17 20.57
CA LYS A 8 -11.91 -46.82 21.88
C LYS A 8 -10.66 -46.30 22.59
N GLU A 9 -9.56 -46.16 21.87
CA GLU A 9 -8.27 -45.68 22.37
C GLU A 9 -8.37 -44.23 22.88
N HIS A 10 -9.10 -43.36 22.17
CA HIS A 10 -9.36 -41.99 22.64
C HIS A 10 -10.24 -41.97 23.89
N GLY A 11 -11.24 -42.85 23.96
CA GLY A 11 -12.09 -42.99 25.14
C GLY A 11 -11.32 -43.42 26.39
N ILE A 12 -10.38 -44.36 26.25
CA ILE A 12 -9.50 -44.82 27.33
C ILE A 12 -8.63 -43.65 27.84
N ARG A 13 -8.02 -42.87 26.95
CA ARG A 13 -7.20 -41.68 27.32
C ARG A 13 -8.00 -40.64 28.11
N LEU A 14 -9.25 -40.39 27.74
CA LEU A 14 -10.11 -39.45 28.45
C LEU A 14 -10.46 -39.95 29.86
N LEU A 15 -10.71 -41.26 30.02
CA LEU A 15 -10.98 -41.86 31.32
C LEU A 15 -9.74 -41.83 32.22
N GLU A 16 -8.56 -42.12 31.67
CA GLU A 16 -7.28 -42.08 32.39
C GLU A 16 -6.98 -40.65 32.89
N ALA A 17 -7.14 -39.63 32.05
CA ALA A 17 -6.99 -38.24 32.47
C ALA A 17 -8.01 -37.81 33.54
N GLN A 18 -9.25 -38.32 33.49
CA GLN A 18 -10.25 -38.07 34.54
C GLN A 18 -9.83 -38.70 35.87
N ILE A 19 -9.36 -39.95 35.85
CA ILE A 19 -8.86 -40.65 37.03
C ILE A 19 -7.69 -39.90 37.66
N ALA A 20 -6.68 -39.55 36.86
CA ALA A 20 -5.50 -38.80 37.31
C ALA A 20 -5.85 -37.43 37.93
N THR A 21 -6.96 -36.83 37.53
CA THR A 21 -7.44 -35.52 38.03
C THR A 21 -8.52 -35.62 39.12
N GLY A 22 -8.74 -36.79 39.71
CA GLY A 22 -9.57 -36.96 40.91
C GLY A 22 -10.84 -37.80 40.74
N GLY A 23 -10.98 -38.56 39.65
CA GLY A 23 -12.05 -39.54 39.46
C GLY A 23 -12.94 -39.28 38.24
N ILE A 24 -13.83 -40.22 37.95
CA ILE A 24 -14.67 -40.23 36.74
C ILE A 24 -15.76 -39.17 36.80
N ILE A 25 -15.98 -38.46 35.70
CA ILE A 25 -16.99 -37.41 35.60
C ILE A 25 -18.37 -38.05 35.39
N ASP A 26 -19.32 -37.66 36.22
CA ASP A 26 -20.75 -37.89 36.00
C ASP A 26 -21.30 -36.78 35.10
N PRO A 27 -21.61 -37.04 33.82
CA PRO A 27 -22.03 -35.99 32.89
C PRO A 27 -23.46 -35.48 33.20
N ILE A 28 -24.28 -36.25 33.92
CA ILE A 28 -25.66 -35.85 34.25
C ILE A 28 -25.67 -34.87 35.42
N TYR A 29 -24.89 -35.18 36.47
CA TYR A 29 -24.87 -34.40 37.71
C TYR A 29 -23.66 -33.47 37.84
N SER A 30 -22.76 -33.48 36.85
CA SER A 30 -21.59 -32.58 36.75
C SER A 30 -20.66 -32.59 37.96
N HIS A 31 -20.42 -33.76 38.55
CA HIS A 31 -19.43 -33.94 39.62
C HIS A 31 -18.54 -35.16 39.35
N ARG A 32 -17.45 -35.30 40.12
CA ARG A 32 -16.57 -36.47 40.06
C ARG A 32 -17.09 -37.60 40.95
N LEU A 33 -16.84 -38.83 40.53
CA LEU A 33 -17.14 -40.06 41.24
C LEU A 33 -15.82 -40.78 41.57
N PRO A 34 -15.68 -41.32 42.78
CA PRO A 34 -14.63 -42.30 43.07
C PRO A 34 -14.73 -43.49 42.10
N ILE A 35 -13.59 -44.05 41.72
CA ILE A 35 -13.47 -45.11 40.70
C ILE A 35 -14.40 -46.28 41.03
N GLU A 36 -14.38 -46.77 42.27
CA GLU A 36 -15.24 -47.88 42.73
C GLU A 36 -16.75 -47.60 42.57
N VAL A 37 -17.16 -46.35 42.77
CA VAL A 37 -18.58 -45.94 42.66
C VAL A 37 -18.97 -45.83 41.19
N ALA A 38 -18.11 -45.26 40.36
CA ALA A 38 -18.30 -45.19 38.92
C ALA A 38 -18.39 -46.59 38.29
N PHE A 39 -17.55 -47.52 38.74
CA PHE A 39 -17.60 -48.93 38.34
C PHE A 39 -18.93 -49.59 38.73
N LYS A 40 -19.35 -49.49 39.99
CA LYS A 40 -20.63 -50.05 40.47
C LYS A 40 -21.85 -49.47 39.75
N ARG A 41 -21.76 -48.22 39.28
CA ARG A 41 -22.82 -47.54 38.52
C ARG A 41 -22.76 -47.81 37.02
N GLY A 42 -21.78 -48.59 36.54
CA GLY A 42 -21.66 -48.98 35.14
C GLY A 42 -21.16 -47.87 34.21
N TYR A 43 -20.38 -46.90 34.72
CA TYR A 43 -19.76 -45.86 33.88
C TYR A 43 -18.67 -46.44 32.96
N PHE A 44 -18.04 -47.55 33.38
CA PHE A 44 -17.13 -48.37 32.60
C PHE A 44 -17.23 -49.83 33.11
N ASP A 45 -16.83 -50.78 32.28
CA ASP A 45 -16.96 -52.22 32.53
C ASP A 45 -15.69 -52.84 33.15
N GLU A 46 -15.75 -54.13 33.47
CA GLU A 46 -14.64 -54.86 34.11
C GLU A 46 -13.40 -54.90 33.23
N ASP A 47 -13.58 -54.97 31.91
CA ASP A 47 -12.49 -54.98 30.93
C ASP A 47 -11.77 -53.63 30.90
N LEU A 48 -12.51 -52.50 30.86
CA LEU A 48 -11.94 -51.17 30.98
C LEU A 48 -11.31 -50.92 32.35
N ASN A 49 -11.88 -51.46 33.43
CA ASN A 49 -11.27 -51.35 34.76
C ASN A 49 -9.88 -52.00 34.79
N LYS A 50 -9.73 -53.19 34.22
CA LYS A 50 -8.43 -53.89 34.12
C LYS A 50 -7.43 -53.09 33.28
N ILE A 51 -7.86 -52.51 32.17
CA ILE A 51 -7.01 -51.65 31.31
C ILE A 51 -6.56 -50.40 32.07
N LEU A 52 -7.44 -49.78 32.86
CA LEU A 52 -7.13 -48.56 33.61
C LEU A 52 -6.31 -48.83 34.88
N GLU A 53 -6.37 -50.05 35.44
CA GLU A 53 -5.54 -50.50 36.55
C GLU A 53 -4.10 -50.87 36.12
N ASP A 54 -3.93 -51.34 34.88
CA ASP A 54 -2.61 -51.69 34.34
C ASP A 54 -1.96 -50.51 33.61
N ALA A 55 -0.78 -50.07 34.10
CA ALA A 55 0.02 -49.00 33.49
C ALA A 55 0.80 -49.46 32.24
N GLY A 56 0.18 -50.33 31.44
CA GLY A 56 0.70 -50.90 30.20
C GLY A 56 0.69 -49.92 29.02
N ASP A 57 0.85 -50.44 27.81
CA ASP A 57 0.91 -49.62 26.58
C ASP A 57 -0.45 -48.97 26.26
N ASP A 58 -1.55 -49.63 26.61
CA ASP A 58 -2.92 -49.20 26.29
C ASP A 58 -3.33 -47.89 26.99
N THR A 59 -2.64 -47.48 28.06
CA THR A 59 -2.90 -46.24 28.82
C THR A 59 -1.90 -45.12 28.51
N LYS A 60 -0.82 -45.40 27.75
CA LYS A 60 0.21 -44.42 27.38
C LYS A 60 -0.17 -43.65 26.12
N GLY A 61 -1.17 -42.80 26.25
CA GLY A 61 -1.73 -42.05 25.12
C GLY A 61 -1.28 -40.59 24.99
N PHE A 62 -0.49 -40.07 25.93
CA PHE A 62 -0.09 -38.67 25.99
C PHE A 62 1.37 -38.49 25.60
N PHE A 63 1.63 -37.65 24.61
CA PHE A 63 2.97 -37.39 24.09
C PHE A 63 3.68 -36.34 24.95
N ASP A 64 4.88 -36.64 25.48
CA ASP A 64 5.75 -35.61 26.05
C ASP A 64 6.59 -34.96 24.94
N PRO A 65 6.37 -33.67 24.63
CA PRO A 65 7.16 -32.94 23.64
C PRO A 65 8.66 -32.80 23.97
N ASN A 66 9.08 -33.07 25.21
CA ASN A 66 10.48 -32.98 25.62
C ASN A 66 11.28 -34.26 25.36
N THR A 67 10.68 -35.41 25.67
CA THR A 67 11.34 -36.73 25.52
C THR A 67 10.88 -37.48 24.28
N GLU A 68 9.84 -36.99 23.60
CA GLU A 68 9.14 -37.64 22.49
C GLU A 68 8.56 -39.03 22.86
N GLU A 69 8.37 -39.28 24.15
CA GLU A 69 7.81 -40.53 24.68
C GLU A 69 6.28 -40.44 24.85
N ASN A 70 5.61 -41.57 24.68
CA ASN A 70 4.21 -41.71 25.08
C ASN A 70 4.11 -42.14 26.55
N LEU A 71 3.36 -41.38 27.34
CA LEU A 71 3.17 -41.53 28.77
C LEU A 71 1.68 -41.62 29.12
N SER A 72 1.40 -42.05 30.35
CA SER A 72 0.09 -41.78 30.98
C SER A 72 -0.04 -40.30 31.36
N TYR A 73 -1.27 -39.80 31.52
CA TYR A 73 -1.49 -38.42 31.93
C TYR A 73 -0.92 -38.15 33.33
N LEU A 74 -0.98 -39.14 34.24
CA LEU A 74 -0.36 -39.03 35.56
C LEU A 74 1.15 -38.81 35.47
N GLN A 75 1.85 -39.59 34.63
CA GLN A 75 3.29 -39.44 34.42
C GLN A 75 3.64 -38.09 33.78
N LEU A 76 2.81 -37.60 32.86
CA LEU A 76 3.00 -36.27 32.26
C LEU A 76 2.76 -35.16 33.30
N MET A 77 1.78 -35.33 34.18
CA MET A 77 1.52 -34.40 35.29
C MET A 77 2.67 -34.34 36.30
N GLU A 78 3.35 -35.45 36.57
CA GLU A 78 4.56 -35.47 37.42
C GLU A 78 5.71 -34.63 36.83
N ARG A 79 5.73 -34.40 35.51
CA ARG A 79 6.69 -33.54 34.82
C ARG A 79 6.28 -32.06 34.83
N CYS A 80 5.07 -31.73 35.27
CA CYS A 80 4.58 -30.35 35.35
C CYS A 80 5.06 -29.62 36.61
N VAL A 81 5.06 -28.29 36.53
CA VAL A 81 5.28 -27.37 37.66
C VAL A 81 3.99 -26.68 38.04
N THR A 82 3.75 -26.51 39.34
CA THR A 82 2.58 -25.77 39.81
C THR A 82 2.93 -24.29 39.96
N ASP A 83 2.18 -23.41 39.32
CA ASP A 83 2.32 -21.97 39.52
C ASP A 83 1.88 -21.61 40.95
N PRO A 84 2.79 -21.14 41.82
CA PRO A 84 2.48 -20.87 43.22
C PRO A 84 1.47 -19.74 43.43
N ALA A 85 1.23 -18.88 42.43
CA ALA A 85 0.25 -17.80 42.53
C ALA A 85 -1.17 -18.22 42.10
N THR A 86 -1.29 -19.04 41.07
CA THR A 86 -2.59 -19.41 40.47
C THR A 86 -3.02 -20.84 40.82
N GLY A 87 -2.10 -21.69 41.27
CA GLY A 87 -2.33 -23.11 41.47
C GLY A 87 -2.44 -23.91 40.17
N LEU A 88 -2.16 -23.30 39.01
CA LEU A 88 -2.24 -23.97 37.71
C LEU A 88 -1.06 -24.93 37.50
N CYS A 89 -1.34 -26.09 36.92
CA CYS A 89 -0.35 -27.10 36.55
C CYS A 89 0.17 -26.83 35.13
N LEU A 90 1.47 -26.57 34.97
CA LEU A 90 2.10 -26.15 33.72
C LEU A 90 3.19 -27.15 33.30
N LEU A 91 3.11 -27.68 32.07
CA LEU A 91 4.16 -28.54 31.51
C LEU A 91 5.31 -27.67 30.96
N PRO A 92 6.54 -27.75 31.50
CA PRO A 92 7.69 -27.04 30.96
C PRO A 92 8.14 -27.65 29.62
N LEU A 93 8.56 -26.81 28.68
CA LEU A 93 9.20 -27.23 27.43
C LEU A 93 10.69 -26.89 27.48
N TYR A 94 11.55 -27.82 27.07
CA TYR A 94 13.00 -27.66 27.02
C TYR A 94 13.48 -27.56 25.58
N ASP A 95 14.40 -26.63 25.32
CA ASP A 95 15.16 -26.63 24.07
C ASP A 95 16.19 -27.75 24.05
N LYS A 96 16.56 -28.20 22.84
CA LYS A 96 17.50 -29.32 22.57
C LYS A 96 18.88 -29.20 23.23
N THR A 97 19.20 -28.07 23.86
CA THR A 97 20.46 -27.82 24.58
C THR A 97 20.39 -28.14 26.08
N ASN A 98 19.28 -28.70 26.60
CA ASN A 98 19.11 -29.08 28.01
C ASN A 98 19.53 -27.98 29.00
N THR A 99 19.39 -26.73 28.57
CA THR A 99 19.70 -25.57 29.40
C THR A 99 18.40 -25.20 30.07
N THR A 100 18.34 -25.35 31.39
CA THR A 100 17.27 -24.76 32.19
C THR A 100 17.36 -23.25 32.03
N ASN A 101 16.70 -22.69 31.03
CA ASN A 101 16.23 -21.33 31.11
C ASN A 101 15.17 -21.37 32.20
N SER A 102 15.56 -21.06 33.44
CA SER A 102 14.68 -20.68 34.54
C SER A 102 13.98 -19.34 34.18
N SER A 103 13.29 -19.36 33.04
CA SER A 103 12.66 -18.26 32.30
C SER A 103 11.22 -18.06 32.70
N PHE A 104 10.77 -18.65 33.82
CA PHE A 104 9.51 -18.24 34.39
C PHE A 104 9.69 -16.82 34.96
N ILE A 105 9.23 -15.81 34.21
CA ILE A 105 8.94 -14.51 34.80
C ILE A 105 7.84 -14.80 35.81
N ASP A 106 8.22 -14.82 37.10
CA ASP A 106 7.27 -15.16 38.14
C ASP A 106 6.10 -14.18 38.11
N TYR A 107 4.93 -14.67 38.50
CA TYR A 107 3.70 -13.89 38.44
C TYR A 107 3.83 -12.54 39.15
N LYS A 108 4.57 -12.49 40.27
CA LYS A 108 4.78 -11.26 41.05
C LYS A 108 5.57 -10.23 40.24
N THR A 109 6.67 -10.63 39.61
CA THR A 109 7.45 -9.77 38.69
C THR A 109 6.59 -9.29 37.53
N LYS A 110 5.82 -10.20 36.90
CA LYS A 110 4.91 -9.84 35.80
C LYS A 110 3.87 -8.80 36.22
N MET A 111 3.27 -8.95 37.40
CA MET A 111 2.26 -8.01 37.90
C MET A 111 2.85 -6.63 38.19
N ILE A 112 4.06 -6.56 38.77
CA ILE A 112 4.75 -5.29 39.02
C ILE A 112 4.96 -4.51 37.71
N PHE A 113 5.40 -5.19 36.64
CA PHE A 113 5.60 -4.55 35.34
C PHE A 113 4.28 -4.17 34.64
N LYS A 114 3.16 -4.86 34.95
CA LYS A 114 1.83 -4.50 34.46
C LYS A 114 1.21 -3.31 35.19
N GLU A 115 1.49 -3.18 36.49
CA GLU A 115 1.02 -2.09 37.34
C GLU A 115 1.77 -0.78 37.08
N GLU A 116 3.05 -0.85 36.71
CA GLU A 116 3.84 0.32 36.32
C GLU A 116 3.32 0.93 35.01
N LYS A 117 2.60 2.06 35.13
CA LYS A 117 2.04 2.81 34.00
C LYS A 117 2.93 3.98 33.61
N VAL A 118 3.17 4.11 32.32
CA VAL A 118 4.10 5.10 31.76
C VAL A 118 3.46 5.85 30.60
N LYS A 119 3.65 7.16 30.56
CA LYS A 119 3.24 8.00 29.43
C LYS A 119 4.31 7.93 28.36
N VAL A 120 3.95 7.50 27.17
CA VAL A 120 4.90 7.27 26.08
C VAL A 120 4.93 8.49 25.16
N LEU A 121 6.13 8.89 24.74
CA LEU A 121 6.34 10.06 23.87
C LEU A 121 6.67 9.68 22.42
N TYR A 122 7.16 8.46 22.19
CA TYR A 122 7.65 8.00 20.88
C TYR A 122 7.12 6.60 20.55
N GLY A 123 7.06 6.29 19.25
CA GLY A 123 6.58 5.03 18.70
C GLY A 123 5.06 4.92 18.68
N LYS A 124 4.58 3.71 18.36
CA LYS A 124 3.15 3.38 18.20
C LYS A 124 2.26 3.81 19.37
N TYR A 125 2.80 3.86 20.59
CA TYR A 125 2.07 4.23 21.80
C TYR A 125 2.19 5.71 22.17
N ALA A 126 2.77 6.56 21.32
CA ALA A 126 2.97 7.97 21.59
C ALA A 126 1.67 8.70 21.97
N GLY A 127 1.69 9.41 23.10
CA GLY A 127 0.52 10.08 23.68
C GLY A 127 -0.36 9.19 24.56
N MET A 128 -0.15 7.87 24.55
CA MET A 128 -0.89 6.92 25.39
C MET A 128 -0.19 6.67 26.74
N THR A 129 -0.98 6.22 27.71
CA THR A 129 -0.47 5.68 28.98
C THR A 129 -0.62 4.17 28.95
N VAL A 130 0.49 3.44 28.85
CA VAL A 130 0.54 1.97 28.75
C VAL A 130 1.39 1.39 29.87
N SER A 131 1.31 0.08 30.12
CA SER A 131 2.16 -0.58 31.11
C SER A 131 3.57 -0.85 30.56
N LEU A 132 4.55 -0.88 31.46
CA LEU A 132 5.91 -1.29 31.13
C LEU A 132 5.95 -2.71 30.53
N TRP A 133 5.07 -3.60 30.99
CA TRP A 133 4.88 -4.93 30.43
C TRP A 133 4.48 -4.89 28.94
N GLU A 134 3.47 -4.10 28.58
CA GLU A 134 3.02 -3.97 27.19
C GLU A 134 4.12 -3.40 26.29
N LEU A 135 4.92 -2.45 26.78
CA LEU A 135 6.06 -1.91 26.06
C LEU A 135 7.14 -2.95 25.80
N LEU A 136 7.54 -3.70 26.83
CA LEU A 136 8.54 -4.76 26.67
C LEU A 136 8.05 -5.84 25.70
N MET A 137 6.75 -6.14 25.70
CA MET A 137 6.16 -7.14 24.79
C MET A 137 5.90 -6.63 23.36
N SER A 138 6.19 -5.36 23.08
CA SER A 138 6.03 -4.77 21.75
C SER A 138 7.19 -5.09 20.80
N GLU A 139 7.08 -4.64 19.55
CA GLU A 139 8.10 -4.82 18.50
C GLU A 139 9.43 -4.12 18.77
N PHE A 140 9.49 -3.21 19.76
CA PHE A 140 10.72 -2.50 20.11
C PHE A 140 11.77 -3.38 20.81
N PHE A 141 11.37 -4.56 21.31
CA PHE A 141 12.26 -5.43 22.07
C PHE A 141 12.18 -6.87 21.61
N ASP A 142 13.34 -7.47 21.38
CA ASP A 142 13.46 -8.90 21.16
C ASP A 142 13.40 -9.69 22.48
N GLU A 143 13.37 -11.02 22.36
CA GLU A 143 13.30 -11.90 23.52
C GLU A 143 14.51 -11.76 24.46
N SER A 144 15.72 -11.62 23.91
CA SER A 144 16.95 -11.50 24.69
C SER A 144 16.97 -10.21 25.51
N GLN A 145 16.61 -9.09 24.89
CA GLN A 145 16.50 -7.79 25.55
C GLN A 145 15.46 -7.82 26.66
N ARG A 146 14.28 -8.41 26.41
CA ARG A 146 13.25 -8.60 27.44
C ARG A 146 13.77 -9.42 28.63
N GLN A 147 14.39 -10.57 28.36
CA GLN A 147 14.94 -11.45 29.39
C GLN A 147 16.01 -10.74 30.23
N ASP A 148 16.88 -9.95 29.60
CA ASP A 148 17.91 -9.16 30.30
C ASP A 148 17.29 -8.15 31.28
N PHE A 149 16.23 -7.43 30.89
CA PHE A 149 15.51 -6.53 31.80
C PHE A 149 14.91 -7.27 32.99
N PHE A 150 14.25 -8.41 32.74
CA PHE A 150 13.64 -9.20 33.82
C PHE A 150 14.70 -9.80 34.75
N GLN A 151 15.81 -10.28 34.22
CA GLN A 151 16.89 -10.85 35.02
C GLN A 151 17.59 -9.78 35.86
N LYS A 152 17.90 -8.61 35.29
CA LYS A 152 18.50 -7.49 36.03
C LYS A 152 17.58 -6.95 37.12
N TYR A 153 16.26 -7.01 36.93
CA TYR A 153 15.29 -6.70 37.97
C TYR A 153 15.33 -7.73 39.11
N LYS A 154 15.26 -9.03 38.76
CA LYS A 154 15.29 -10.14 39.74
C LYS A 154 16.58 -10.17 40.56
N ASP A 155 17.71 -9.89 39.93
CA ASP A 155 19.02 -9.80 40.59
C ASP A 155 19.16 -8.55 41.50
N GLY A 156 18.16 -7.66 41.53
CA GLY A 156 18.20 -6.39 42.26
C GLY A 156 19.17 -5.35 41.67
N LYS A 157 19.73 -5.62 40.48
CA LYS A 157 20.68 -4.73 39.80
C LYS A 157 20.00 -3.46 39.26
N LEU A 158 18.75 -3.58 38.82
CA LEU A 158 17.95 -2.47 38.32
C LEU A 158 16.61 -2.41 39.06
N ASN A 159 16.19 -1.21 39.44
CA ASN A 159 14.85 -0.97 39.96
C ASN A 159 13.86 -0.69 38.81
N ILE A 160 12.56 -0.78 39.11
CA ILE A 160 11.50 -0.63 38.10
C ILE A 160 11.56 0.73 37.39
N LYS A 161 11.87 1.82 38.11
CA LYS A 161 11.95 3.17 37.55
C LYS A 161 13.12 3.32 36.57
N THR A 162 14.28 2.76 36.91
CA THR A 162 15.45 2.75 36.04
C THR A 162 15.19 1.94 34.78
N ILE A 163 14.50 0.80 34.89
CA ILE A 163 14.10 0.00 33.73
C ILE A 163 13.12 0.80 32.85
N THR A 164 12.12 1.45 33.44
CA THR A 164 11.21 2.34 32.72
C THR A 164 11.97 3.40 31.92
N GLU A 165 12.92 4.11 32.54
CA GLU A 165 13.72 5.13 31.86
C GLU A 165 14.57 4.55 30.73
N MET A 166 15.17 3.38 30.92
CA MET A 166 15.97 2.70 29.90
C MET A 166 15.10 2.28 28.71
N VAL A 167 13.95 1.67 28.97
CA VAL A 167 12.98 1.24 27.95
C VAL A 167 12.52 2.43 27.12
N LEU A 168 12.12 3.53 27.76
CA LEU A 168 11.68 4.74 27.05
C LEU A 168 12.81 5.37 26.21
N LYS A 169 14.04 5.40 26.72
CA LYS A 169 15.22 5.89 25.97
C LYS A 169 15.54 5.02 24.77
N LEU A 170 15.41 3.70 24.89
CA LEU A 170 15.65 2.79 23.77
C LEU A 170 14.60 2.97 22.67
N ILE A 171 13.32 3.12 23.05
CA ILE A 171 12.25 3.43 22.09
C ILE A 171 12.51 4.76 21.40
N GLU A 172 12.82 5.82 22.15
CA GLU A 172 13.15 7.14 21.57
C GLU A 172 14.31 7.06 20.57
N LYS A 173 15.39 6.36 20.94
CA LYS A 173 16.55 6.19 20.07
C LYS A 173 16.17 5.44 18.80
N SER A 174 15.45 4.32 18.93
CA SER A 174 15.01 3.49 17.79
C SER A 174 14.17 4.29 16.80
N VAL A 175 13.21 5.09 17.30
CA VAL A 175 12.35 5.93 16.45
C VAL A 175 13.14 7.05 15.79
N LYS A 176 13.98 7.78 16.53
CA LYS A 176 14.77 8.91 15.97
C LYS A 176 15.82 8.49 14.94
N THR A 177 16.36 7.27 15.03
CA THR A 177 17.30 6.76 14.03
C THR A 177 16.63 6.27 12.76
N THR A 178 15.32 6.04 12.80
CA THR A 178 14.58 5.54 11.64
C THR A 178 14.14 6.73 10.79
N GLU A 179 14.70 6.85 9.59
CA GLU A 179 14.30 7.87 8.63
C GLU A 179 12.95 7.50 8.00
N VAL A 180 11.99 8.43 8.05
CA VAL A 180 10.65 8.22 7.48
C VAL A 180 10.69 8.57 6.00
N VAL A 181 10.61 7.53 5.17
CA VAL A 181 10.62 7.64 3.70
C VAL A 181 9.35 7.06 3.09
N PHE A 182 8.90 7.69 2.01
CA PHE A 182 7.74 7.33 1.20
C PHE A 182 8.19 6.88 -0.18
N GLU A 183 7.43 5.99 -0.81
CA GLU A 183 7.69 5.58 -2.20
C GLU A 183 7.14 6.65 -3.16
N GLY A 184 8.03 7.35 -3.87
CA GLY A 184 7.68 8.30 -4.93
C GLY A 184 7.53 7.64 -6.30
N ILE A 185 7.72 8.41 -7.37
CA ILE A 185 7.54 7.97 -8.76
C ILE A 185 8.79 7.22 -9.29
N ARG A 186 9.99 7.65 -8.87
CA ARG A 186 11.27 7.03 -9.24
C ARG A 186 12.17 6.79 -8.02
N GLU A 187 12.11 7.70 -7.07
CA GLU A 187 12.94 7.67 -5.87
C GLU A 187 12.07 7.77 -4.61
N ASN A 188 12.67 7.47 -3.47
CA ASN A 188 12.01 7.65 -2.19
C ASN A 188 11.95 9.14 -1.82
N VAL A 189 10.89 9.52 -1.14
CA VAL A 189 10.61 10.90 -0.72
C VAL A 189 10.61 10.98 0.78
N THR A 190 11.32 11.94 1.36
CA THR A 190 11.34 12.14 2.80
C THR A 190 10.11 12.91 3.27
N ALA A 191 9.72 12.72 4.54
CA ALA A 191 8.63 13.48 5.13
C ALA A 191 8.89 15.01 5.10
N GLU A 192 10.15 15.43 5.18
CA GLU A 192 10.56 16.83 5.10
C GLU A 192 10.33 17.42 3.70
N GLN A 193 10.61 16.66 2.64
CA GLN A 193 10.30 17.07 1.28
C GLN A 193 8.79 17.31 1.09
N LEU A 194 7.94 16.45 1.66
CA LEU A 194 6.48 16.62 1.59
C LEU A 194 5.99 17.88 2.31
N VAL A 195 6.61 18.25 3.44
CA VAL A 195 6.30 19.53 4.13
C VAL A 195 6.74 20.72 3.28
N THR A 196 7.96 20.71 2.71
CA THR A 196 8.42 21.80 1.84
C THR A 196 7.61 21.96 0.56
N ALA A 197 6.83 20.93 0.21
CA ALA A 197 5.90 20.92 -0.90
C ALA A 197 4.45 21.19 -0.48
N ASP A 198 4.22 21.55 0.78
CA ASP A 198 2.90 21.87 1.35
C ASP A 198 1.86 20.74 1.13
N ILE A 199 2.34 19.49 1.13
CA ILE A 199 1.50 18.29 0.98
C ILE A 199 1.05 17.78 2.36
N ILE A 200 1.93 17.85 3.35
CA ILE A 200 1.64 17.51 4.74
C ILE A 200 2.01 18.69 5.65
N SER A 201 1.30 18.82 6.77
CA SER A 201 1.58 19.88 7.74
C SER A 201 2.77 19.54 8.64
N GLU A 202 3.35 20.58 9.26
CA GLU A 202 4.41 20.43 10.26
C GLU A 202 3.98 19.54 11.44
N GLU A 203 2.68 19.60 11.82
CA GLU A 203 2.11 18.73 12.86
C GLU A 203 2.17 17.24 12.46
N VAL A 204 1.88 16.93 11.19
CA VAL A 204 1.97 15.56 10.67
C VAL A 204 3.42 15.08 10.63
N LEU A 205 4.36 15.95 10.26
CA LEU A 205 5.80 15.64 10.30
C LEU A 205 6.26 15.31 11.72
N GLU A 206 5.83 16.08 12.71
CA GLU A 206 6.12 15.82 14.12
C GLU A 206 5.53 14.49 14.61
N ASP A 207 4.29 14.17 14.21
CA ASP A 207 3.66 12.90 14.53
C ASP A 207 4.39 11.71 13.88
N LEU A 208 4.91 11.87 12.66
CA LEU A 208 5.74 10.87 11.98
C LEU A 208 7.12 10.72 12.64
N LYS A 209 7.80 11.82 12.96
CA LYS A 209 9.09 11.81 13.69
C LYS A 209 8.97 11.21 15.08
N LYS A 210 7.81 11.33 15.71
CA LYS A 210 7.48 10.67 16.97
C LYS A 210 7.02 9.23 16.80
N GLY A 211 6.83 8.73 15.58
CA GLY A 211 6.33 7.37 15.31
C GLY A 211 4.88 7.14 15.76
N LYS A 212 4.12 8.21 15.98
CA LYS A 212 2.70 8.17 16.35
C LYS A 212 1.82 7.80 15.16
N LYS A 213 2.18 8.32 13.98
CA LYS A 213 1.64 7.90 12.69
C LYS A 213 2.70 7.09 11.95
N THR A 214 2.25 6.13 11.15
CA THR A 214 3.11 5.32 10.30
C THR A 214 3.08 5.83 8.86
N VAL A 215 4.07 5.42 8.05
CA VAL A 215 4.09 5.69 6.61
C VAL A 215 2.80 5.20 5.94
N LYS A 216 2.31 4.02 6.36
CA LYS A 216 1.08 3.42 5.83
C LYS A 216 -0.14 4.31 6.06
N ASP A 217 -0.31 4.82 7.27
CA ASP A 217 -1.44 5.68 7.63
C ASP A 217 -1.50 6.95 6.76
N ILE A 218 -0.34 7.48 6.36
CA ILE A 218 -0.25 8.66 5.49
C ILE A 218 -0.46 8.29 4.01
N THR A 219 0.07 7.14 3.55
CA THR A 219 -0.14 6.69 2.17
C THR A 219 -1.56 6.23 1.87
N GLU A 220 -2.33 5.86 2.90
CA GLU A 220 -3.75 5.53 2.78
C GLU A 220 -4.64 6.79 2.64
N ASP A 221 -4.15 7.96 3.03
CA ASP A 221 -4.83 9.24 2.79
C ASP A 221 -4.77 9.59 1.30
N GLU A 222 -5.93 9.56 0.62
CA GLU A 222 -6.04 9.88 -0.80
C GLU A 222 -5.49 11.28 -1.13
N ASN A 223 -5.61 12.25 -0.21
CA ASN A 223 -5.13 13.61 -0.45
C ASN A 223 -3.61 13.68 -0.57
N VAL A 224 -2.88 12.78 0.10
CA VAL A 224 -1.41 12.71 0.05
C VAL A 224 -0.95 11.75 -1.04
N ASN A 225 -1.62 10.60 -1.18
CA ASN A 225 -1.22 9.57 -2.14
C ASN A 225 -1.30 10.04 -3.60
N VAL A 226 -2.25 10.93 -3.92
CA VAL A 226 -2.33 11.60 -5.23
C VAL A 226 -1.04 12.35 -5.56
N TYR A 227 -0.34 12.91 -4.57
CA TYR A 227 0.93 13.60 -4.81
C TYR A 227 2.12 12.65 -4.86
N LEU A 228 2.10 11.54 -4.14
CA LEU A 228 3.21 10.56 -4.18
C LEU A 228 3.24 9.79 -5.51
N LYS A 229 2.11 9.20 -5.92
CA LYS A 229 2.05 8.28 -7.06
C LYS A 229 1.17 8.77 -8.21
N GLY A 230 0.32 9.77 -7.99
CA GLY A 230 -0.67 10.21 -8.96
C GLY A 230 -1.95 9.36 -8.94
N LYS A 231 -2.98 9.86 -9.63
CA LYS A 231 -4.16 9.10 -10.02
C LYS A 231 -3.82 8.20 -11.20
N ASP A 232 -4.61 7.16 -11.39
CA ASP A 232 -4.43 6.24 -12.51
C ASP A 232 -4.59 6.95 -13.86
N SER A 233 -3.65 6.69 -14.76
CA SER A 233 -3.73 7.11 -16.16
C SER A 233 -4.39 6.02 -17.02
N ILE A 234 -4.69 6.33 -18.28
CA ILE A 234 -5.26 5.37 -19.22
C ILE A 234 -4.28 4.20 -19.39
N ALA A 235 -4.57 3.06 -18.78
CA ALA A 235 -3.67 1.90 -18.70
C ALA A 235 -3.66 1.05 -19.98
N GLY A 236 -4.77 0.99 -20.70
CA GLY A 236 -4.97 0.07 -21.82
C GLY A 236 -6.29 0.30 -22.54
N ILE A 237 -6.67 -0.65 -23.40
CA ILE A 237 -7.88 -0.59 -24.22
C ILE A 237 -8.75 -1.81 -23.89
N LEU A 238 -10.02 -1.55 -23.55
CA LEU A 238 -11.05 -2.55 -23.40
C LEU A 238 -11.78 -2.72 -24.74
N LEU A 239 -11.72 -3.91 -25.31
CA LEU A 239 -12.43 -4.26 -26.53
C LEU A 239 -13.91 -4.64 -26.24
N PRO A 240 -14.82 -4.60 -27.24
CA PRO A 240 -16.22 -4.95 -27.05
C PRO A 240 -16.47 -6.40 -26.58
N ASP A 241 -15.53 -7.30 -26.86
CA ASP A 241 -15.51 -8.69 -26.37
C ASP A 241 -14.98 -8.81 -24.93
N SER A 242 -14.85 -7.69 -24.23
CA SER A 242 -14.32 -7.59 -22.86
C SER A 242 -12.85 -7.98 -22.72
N GLN A 243 -12.11 -8.09 -23.83
CA GLN A 243 -10.66 -8.28 -23.78
C GLN A 243 -9.94 -6.97 -23.43
N VAL A 244 -9.12 -6.99 -22.38
CA VAL A 244 -8.20 -5.90 -22.05
C VAL A 244 -6.86 -6.13 -22.75
N ILE A 245 -6.41 -5.15 -23.52
CA ILE A 245 -5.12 -5.18 -24.22
C ILE A 245 -4.30 -3.92 -23.93
N THR A 246 -2.98 -4.00 -24.10
CA THR A 246 -2.13 -2.81 -24.00
C THR A 246 -2.40 -1.86 -25.17
N ILE A 247 -2.07 -0.57 -25.00
CA ILE A 247 -2.17 0.43 -26.08
C ILE A 247 -1.34 0.00 -27.30
N TYR A 248 -0.15 -0.56 -27.05
CA TYR A 248 0.73 -1.04 -28.12
C TYR A 248 0.12 -2.22 -28.90
N GLN A 249 -0.48 -3.19 -28.20
CA GLN A 249 -1.18 -4.31 -28.83
C GLN A 249 -2.41 -3.84 -29.63
N ALA A 250 -3.15 -2.84 -29.13
CA ALA A 250 -4.27 -2.25 -29.85
C ALA A 250 -3.82 -1.64 -31.17
N LYS A 251 -2.67 -0.97 -31.21
CA LYS A 251 -2.04 -0.49 -32.45
C LYS A 251 -1.64 -1.64 -33.37
N GLN A 252 -0.97 -2.68 -32.85
CA GLN A 252 -0.55 -3.83 -33.68
C GLN A 252 -1.73 -4.56 -34.32
N LYS A 253 -2.87 -4.65 -33.62
CA LYS A 253 -4.11 -5.26 -34.10
C LYS A 253 -4.97 -4.31 -34.98
N GLY A 254 -4.49 -3.09 -35.27
CA GLY A 254 -5.24 -2.10 -36.06
C GLY A 254 -6.49 -1.54 -35.36
N LYS A 255 -6.60 -1.69 -34.04
CA LYS A 255 -7.72 -1.17 -33.23
C LYS A 255 -7.53 0.29 -32.82
N LEU A 256 -6.29 0.79 -32.84
CA LEU A 256 -5.93 2.19 -32.65
C LEU A 256 -5.05 2.69 -33.78
N LEU A 257 -5.27 3.94 -34.19
CA LEU A 257 -4.38 4.62 -35.13
C LEU A 257 -2.98 4.81 -34.51
N PRO A 258 -1.89 4.70 -35.28
CA PRO A 258 -0.53 4.84 -34.76
C PRO A 258 -0.27 6.16 -34.02
N GLY A 259 -0.86 7.27 -34.48
CA GLY A 259 -0.75 8.58 -33.84
C GLY A 259 -1.42 8.61 -32.47
N THR A 260 -2.65 8.12 -32.37
CA THR A 260 -3.39 8.02 -31.09
C THR A 260 -2.67 7.13 -30.09
N ALA A 261 -2.17 5.98 -30.54
CA ALA A 261 -1.42 5.07 -29.68
C ALA A 261 -0.13 5.69 -29.14
N LEU A 262 0.62 6.43 -29.99
CA LEU A 262 1.79 7.18 -29.55
C LEU A 262 1.42 8.19 -28.46
N ILE A 263 0.33 8.93 -28.66
CA ILE A 263 -0.09 9.97 -27.73
C ILE A 263 -0.40 9.41 -26.35
N LEU A 264 -1.13 8.31 -26.29
CA LEU A 264 -1.50 7.66 -25.02
C LEU A 264 -0.27 7.06 -24.32
N LEU A 265 0.67 6.47 -25.07
CA LEU A 265 1.92 5.94 -24.50
C LEU A 265 2.84 7.06 -23.98
N GLU A 266 2.91 8.21 -24.66
CA GLU A 266 3.64 9.38 -24.17
C GLU A 266 3.02 9.95 -22.90
N ALA A 267 1.69 9.97 -22.80
CA ALA A 267 0.99 10.36 -21.57
C ALA A 267 1.30 9.40 -20.40
N GLN A 268 1.32 8.09 -20.64
CA GLN A 268 1.77 7.09 -19.65
C GLN A 268 3.20 7.37 -19.18
N ALA A 269 4.14 7.54 -20.12
CA ALA A 269 5.55 7.82 -19.81
C ALA A 269 5.72 9.12 -19.00
N ALA A 270 5.00 10.19 -19.37
CA ALA A 270 5.09 11.49 -18.72
C ALA A 270 4.36 11.59 -17.38
N THR A 271 3.49 10.63 -17.05
CA THR A 271 2.76 10.55 -15.77
C THR A 271 3.39 9.58 -14.79
N GLY A 272 4.39 8.82 -15.23
CA GLY A 272 5.21 8.00 -14.36
C GLY A 272 5.62 6.69 -15.01
N PHE A 273 4.73 5.94 -15.65
CA PHE A 273 5.05 4.56 -16.01
C PHE A 273 4.34 4.11 -17.27
N ILE A 274 5.00 3.24 -18.04
CA ILE A 274 4.32 2.41 -19.04
C ILE A 274 3.60 1.29 -18.31
N ILE A 275 2.31 1.11 -18.61
CA ILE A 275 1.43 0.21 -17.84
C ILE A 275 1.14 -1.06 -18.64
N ASP A 276 1.30 -2.19 -17.98
CA ASP A 276 0.73 -3.47 -18.39
C ASP A 276 -0.57 -3.70 -17.61
N PRO A 277 -1.75 -3.48 -18.22
CA PRO A 277 -3.04 -3.60 -17.55
C PRO A 277 -3.42 -5.06 -17.24
N ILE A 278 -2.78 -6.04 -17.90
CA ILE A 278 -3.08 -7.47 -17.71
C ILE A 278 -2.34 -7.96 -16.46
N GLY A 279 -1.05 -7.64 -16.34
CA GLY A 279 -0.24 -7.99 -15.19
C GLY A 279 -0.36 -7.04 -14.00
N ASN A 280 -1.05 -5.91 -14.15
CA ASN A 280 -1.04 -4.78 -13.22
C ASN A 280 0.39 -4.34 -12.84
N ARG A 281 1.24 -4.18 -13.86
CA ARG A 281 2.66 -3.83 -13.68
C ARG A 281 2.94 -2.47 -14.29
N LYS A 282 3.84 -1.74 -13.63
CA LYS A 282 4.30 -0.41 -14.02
C LYS A 282 5.79 -0.48 -14.32
N PHE A 283 6.19 0.05 -15.47
CA PHE A 283 7.56 -0.05 -15.98
C PHE A 283 8.14 1.32 -16.32
N SER A 284 9.47 1.45 -16.18
CA SER A 284 10.22 2.47 -16.92
C SER A 284 10.11 2.19 -18.43
N VAL A 285 10.38 3.18 -19.27
CA VAL A 285 10.34 2.97 -20.73
C VAL A 285 11.31 1.87 -21.17
N ASP A 286 12.50 1.84 -20.60
CA ASP A 286 13.53 0.86 -20.94
C ASP A 286 13.14 -0.55 -20.54
N ASP A 287 12.55 -0.72 -19.35
CA ASP A 287 12.12 -2.03 -18.88
C ASP A 287 10.86 -2.50 -19.61
N ALA A 288 9.99 -1.58 -20.04
CA ALA A 288 8.82 -1.91 -20.86
C ALA A 288 9.23 -2.47 -22.24
N VAL A 289 10.32 -1.97 -22.83
CA VAL A 289 10.89 -2.53 -24.07
C VAL A 289 11.46 -3.93 -23.83
N LYS A 290 12.23 -4.13 -22.74
CA LYS A 290 12.79 -5.44 -22.38
C LYS A 290 11.67 -6.48 -22.12
N ALA A 291 10.61 -6.06 -21.44
CA ALA A 291 9.44 -6.86 -21.15
C ALA A 291 8.49 -7.02 -22.36
N LYS A 292 8.81 -6.43 -23.51
CA LYS A 292 8.02 -6.46 -24.76
C LYS A 292 6.59 -5.94 -24.60
N ILE A 293 6.36 -5.04 -23.65
CA ILE A 293 5.09 -4.31 -23.50
C ILE A 293 4.94 -3.27 -24.61
N ILE A 294 6.06 -2.66 -25.00
CA ILE A 294 6.17 -1.71 -26.11
C ILE A 294 7.27 -2.15 -27.09
N GLY A 295 7.13 -1.74 -28.36
CA GLY A 295 8.12 -2.01 -29.39
C GLY A 295 9.33 -1.06 -29.35
N PRO A 296 10.51 -1.50 -29.81
CA PRO A 296 11.73 -0.69 -29.80
C PRO A 296 11.61 0.58 -30.66
N GLU A 297 10.72 0.60 -31.66
CA GLU A 297 10.46 1.76 -32.52
C GLU A 297 9.92 2.98 -31.75
N TYR A 298 9.35 2.77 -30.56
CA TYR A 298 8.83 3.83 -29.70
C TYR A 298 9.84 4.32 -28.65
N CYS A 299 10.94 3.59 -28.44
CA CYS A 299 11.87 3.81 -27.33
C CYS A 299 12.38 5.26 -27.28
N GLN A 300 12.86 5.82 -28.39
CA GLN A 300 13.40 7.18 -28.41
C GLN A 300 12.33 8.24 -28.08
N LYS A 301 11.12 8.10 -28.63
CA LYS A 301 10.02 9.05 -28.40
C LYS A 301 9.54 8.99 -26.95
N LEU A 302 9.36 7.78 -26.43
CA LEU A 302 8.88 7.58 -25.07
C LEU A 302 9.94 7.96 -24.02
N ARG A 303 11.23 7.77 -24.27
CA ARG A 303 12.31 8.32 -23.43
C ARG A 303 12.28 9.85 -23.38
N SER A 304 11.91 10.50 -24.48
CA SER A 304 11.75 11.96 -24.51
C SER A 304 10.59 12.43 -23.64
N ALA A 305 9.47 11.68 -23.63
CA ALA A 305 8.33 11.94 -22.75
C ALA A 305 8.61 11.59 -21.28
N GLU A 306 9.33 10.49 -20.99
CA GLU A 306 9.70 10.08 -19.62
C GLU A 306 10.59 11.11 -18.90
N LYS A 307 11.33 11.95 -19.65
CA LYS A 307 12.05 13.10 -19.08
C LYS A 307 11.13 14.13 -18.43
N ALA A 308 9.83 14.12 -18.71
CA ALA A 308 8.88 14.93 -17.95
C ALA A 308 8.78 14.50 -16.47
N VAL A 309 9.22 13.27 -16.15
CA VAL A 309 9.26 12.71 -14.81
C VAL A 309 10.68 12.74 -14.23
N THR A 310 11.68 12.32 -15.01
CA THR A 310 13.10 12.25 -14.56
C THR A 310 13.87 13.56 -14.73
N GLY A 311 13.25 14.52 -15.41
CA GLY A 311 13.79 15.84 -15.69
C GLY A 311 14.65 15.94 -16.95
N TYR A 312 14.70 17.15 -17.51
CA TYR A 312 15.51 17.47 -18.67
C TYR A 312 16.87 17.99 -18.23
N LYS A 313 17.93 17.67 -18.97
CA LYS A 313 19.26 18.23 -18.69
C LYS A 313 19.42 19.54 -19.45
N ASN A 314 19.66 20.62 -18.71
CA ASN A 314 19.96 21.91 -19.31
C ASN A 314 21.33 21.84 -20.01
N PRO A 315 21.43 22.12 -21.33
CA PRO A 315 22.68 22.04 -22.08
C PRO A 315 23.81 22.94 -21.54
N ASN A 316 23.46 24.06 -20.91
CA ASN A 316 24.43 25.09 -20.52
C ASN A 316 25.13 24.76 -19.18
N ASN A 317 24.46 24.07 -18.26
CA ASN A 317 24.98 23.82 -16.91
C ASN A 317 24.81 22.38 -16.41
N GLY A 318 24.19 21.50 -17.21
CA GLY A 318 23.95 20.09 -16.85
C GLY A 318 22.93 19.86 -15.73
N LYS A 319 22.31 20.92 -15.18
CA LYS A 319 21.31 20.78 -14.12
C LYS A 319 20.02 20.15 -14.67
N THR A 320 19.36 19.38 -13.81
CA THR A 320 18.03 18.85 -14.10
C THR A 320 17.01 19.99 -13.98
N ILE A 321 16.17 20.16 -15.01
CA ILE A 321 15.08 21.14 -15.07
C ILE A 321 13.75 20.44 -15.33
N SER A 322 12.65 21.10 -14.96
CA SER A 322 11.30 20.57 -15.15
C SER A 322 10.87 20.59 -16.61
N LEU A 323 9.77 19.88 -16.91
CA LEU A 323 9.14 19.88 -18.24
C LEU A 323 8.80 21.30 -18.70
N PHE A 324 8.21 22.11 -17.81
CA PHE A 324 7.83 23.48 -18.11
C PHE A 324 9.05 24.36 -18.42
N GLN A 325 10.11 24.25 -17.63
CA GLN A 325 11.36 24.96 -17.87
C GLN A 325 12.05 24.50 -19.17
N ALA A 326 11.97 23.21 -19.49
CA ALA A 326 12.47 22.68 -20.76
C ALA A 326 11.70 23.27 -21.95
N MET A 327 10.39 23.48 -21.80
CA MET A 327 9.55 24.13 -22.80
C MET A 327 9.86 25.62 -22.96
N GLN A 328 10.14 26.34 -21.86
CA GLN A 328 10.57 27.74 -21.92
C GLN A 328 11.95 27.92 -22.58
N ASN A 329 12.81 26.90 -22.49
CA ASN A 329 14.14 26.89 -23.11
C ASN A 329 14.16 26.21 -24.50
N ASP A 330 12.99 25.97 -25.11
CA ASP A 330 12.84 25.34 -26.42
C ASP A 330 13.53 23.96 -26.57
N LEU A 331 13.76 23.24 -25.46
CA LEU A 331 14.33 21.88 -25.46
C LEU A 331 13.30 20.82 -25.85
N ILE A 332 12.01 21.17 -25.79
CA ILE A 332 10.88 20.37 -26.25
C ILE A 332 9.91 21.29 -26.99
N LEU A 333 9.31 20.76 -28.07
CA LEU A 333 8.28 21.49 -28.81
C LEU A 333 7.13 21.86 -27.88
N LYS A 334 6.71 23.14 -27.90
CA LYS A 334 5.65 23.66 -27.02
C LYS A 334 4.37 22.83 -27.05
N GLU A 335 3.87 22.49 -28.24
CA GLU A 335 2.65 21.65 -28.37
C GLU A 335 2.81 20.23 -27.80
N HIS A 336 4.04 19.71 -27.76
CA HIS A 336 4.33 18.44 -27.12
C HIS A 336 4.33 18.63 -25.60
N GLY A 337 5.05 19.64 -25.09
CA GLY A 337 5.15 19.94 -23.67
C GLY A 337 3.80 20.22 -23.00
N ILE A 338 2.94 21.03 -23.63
CA ILE A 338 1.58 21.36 -23.17
C ILE A 338 0.78 20.07 -22.92
N ARG A 339 0.78 19.13 -23.87
CA ARG A 339 0.06 17.86 -23.75
C ARG A 339 0.57 16.98 -22.61
N LEU A 340 1.88 16.98 -22.35
CA LEU A 340 2.44 16.23 -21.22
C LEU A 340 2.08 16.89 -19.88
N LEU A 341 2.04 18.23 -19.82
CA LEU A 341 1.58 18.97 -18.64
C LEU A 341 0.09 18.68 -18.36
N GLU A 342 -0.76 18.66 -19.39
CA GLU A 342 -2.17 18.27 -19.27
C GLU A 342 -2.32 16.88 -18.64
N ALA A 343 -1.56 15.90 -19.15
CA ALA A 343 -1.57 14.54 -18.63
C ALA A 343 -1.16 14.50 -17.14
N GLN A 344 -0.13 15.26 -16.75
CA GLN A 344 0.30 15.36 -15.35
C GLN A 344 -0.78 15.99 -14.47
N ILE A 345 -1.35 17.13 -14.85
CA ILE A 345 -2.41 17.80 -14.07
C ILE A 345 -3.62 16.88 -13.91
N ALA A 346 -4.09 16.25 -14.99
CA ALA A 346 -5.22 15.33 -14.95
C ALA A 346 -4.99 14.12 -14.03
N THR A 347 -3.72 13.74 -13.82
CA THR A 347 -3.32 12.59 -12.98
C THR A 347 -2.81 13.00 -11.61
N GLY A 348 -3.10 14.22 -11.14
CA GLY A 348 -2.90 14.60 -9.74
C GLY A 348 -2.03 15.84 -9.50
N GLY A 349 -1.33 16.36 -10.51
CA GLY A 349 -0.51 17.56 -10.38
C GLY A 349 0.79 17.50 -11.15
N ILE A 350 1.51 18.64 -11.16
CA ILE A 350 2.80 18.79 -11.85
C ILE A 350 3.86 17.93 -11.17
N ILE A 351 4.70 17.25 -11.94
CA ILE A 351 5.77 16.40 -11.38
C ILE A 351 7.00 17.25 -11.07
N ASP A 352 7.54 17.11 -9.86
CA ASP A 352 8.85 17.59 -9.48
C ASP A 352 9.91 16.54 -9.84
N PRO A 353 10.78 16.80 -10.84
CA PRO A 353 11.75 15.82 -11.30
C PRO A 353 12.93 15.62 -10.33
N ILE A 354 13.12 16.52 -9.36
CA ILE A 354 14.20 16.43 -8.36
C ILE A 354 13.74 15.63 -7.16
N ASN A 355 12.54 15.90 -6.67
CA ASN A 355 12.01 15.23 -5.47
C ASN A 355 11.15 14.00 -5.80
N SER A 356 10.95 13.68 -7.08
CA SER A 356 10.28 12.44 -7.52
C SER A 356 8.84 12.26 -7.04
N HIS A 357 8.12 13.36 -6.80
CA HIS A 357 6.69 13.37 -6.48
C HIS A 357 5.99 14.51 -7.21
N ARG A 358 4.67 14.51 -7.18
CA ARG A 358 3.85 15.62 -7.69
C ARG A 358 3.74 16.71 -6.66
N ILE A 359 3.61 17.94 -7.14
CA ILE A 359 3.44 19.12 -6.30
C ILE A 359 2.11 19.81 -6.60
N PRO A 360 1.48 20.42 -5.58
CA PRO A 360 0.35 21.31 -5.79
C PRO A 360 0.67 22.46 -6.73
N VAL A 361 -0.36 23.00 -7.39
CA VAL A 361 -0.21 24.07 -8.40
C VAL A 361 0.43 25.33 -7.82
N HIS A 362 0.09 25.73 -6.59
CA HIS A 362 0.70 26.91 -5.96
C HIS A 362 2.19 26.74 -5.72
N VAL A 363 2.60 25.56 -5.25
CA VAL A 363 4.03 25.21 -5.07
C VAL A 363 4.75 25.14 -6.42
N ALA A 364 4.08 24.67 -7.46
CA ALA A 364 4.62 24.65 -8.81
C ALA A 364 4.89 26.07 -9.34
N TYR A 365 4.06 27.06 -8.99
CA TYR A 365 4.32 28.47 -9.30
C TYR A 365 5.57 28.98 -8.57
N ASP A 366 5.68 28.72 -7.28
CA ASP A 366 6.82 29.17 -6.47
C ASP A 366 8.15 28.57 -6.96
N ARG A 367 8.13 27.31 -7.42
CA ARG A 367 9.30 26.61 -7.99
C ARG A 367 9.53 26.91 -9.47
N MET A 368 8.69 27.73 -10.11
CA MET A 368 8.72 28.02 -11.55
C MET A 368 8.65 26.74 -12.41
N TYR A 369 7.93 25.73 -11.93
CA TYR A 369 7.63 24.50 -12.67
C TYR A 369 6.31 24.60 -13.42
N PHE A 370 5.57 25.68 -13.19
CA PHE A 370 4.33 26.03 -13.85
C PHE A 370 4.11 27.53 -13.68
N ASP A 371 3.22 28.13 -14.46
CA ASP A 371 2.85 29.53 -14.29
C ASP A 371 1.34 29.75 -14.52
N ARG A 372 0.88 30.97 -14.21
CA ARG A 372 -0.55 31.31 -14.31
C ARG A 372 -1.04 31.31 -15.74
N GLU A 373 -0.23 31.78 -16.69
CA GLU A 373 -0.58 31.81 -18.11
C GLU A 373 -0.81 30.40 -18.64
N MET A 374 0.09 29.45 -18.34
CA MET A 374 -0.10 28.06 -18.70
C MET A 374 -1.28 27.43 -17.97
N ASN A 375 -1.53 27.80 -16.71
CA ASN A 375 -2.70 27.32 -16.00
C ASN A 375 -4.01 27.77 -16.66
N GLU A 376 -4.09 29.00 -17.15
CA GLU A 376 -5.23 29.49 -17.93
C GLU A 376 -5.38 28.66 -19.22
N ILE A 377 -4.29 28.49 -19.99
CA ILE A 377 -4.27 27.69 -21.23
C ILE A 377 -4.75 26.25 -20.99
N LEU A 378 -4.37 25.62 -19.87
CA LEU A 378 -4.71 24.23 -19.57
C LEU A 378 -6.06 24.06 -18.86
N SER A 379 -6.59 25.10 -18.21
CA SER A 379 -7.89 25.08 -17.52
C SER A 379 -9.05 25.50 -18.41
N ASP A 380 -8.81 26.31 -19.43
CA ASP A 380 -9.81 26.80 -20.38
C ASP A 380 -10.47 25.70 -21.24
N PRO A 381 -9.78 24.63 -21.70
CA PRO A 381 -10.41 23.54 -22.44
C PRO A 381 -11.50 22.80 -21.64
N ILE A 382 -11.40 22.83 -20.31
CA ILE A 382 -12.29 22.10 -19.39
C ILE A 382 -13.32 23.04 -18.76
N THR A 383 -12.91 24.23 -18.35
CA THR A 383 -13.75 25.20 -17.64
C THR A 383 -14.33 26.29 -18.54
N GLY A 384 -14.00 26.28 -19.83
CA GLY A 384 -14.40 27.29 -20.81
C GLY A 384 -13.46 28.48 -20.90
N TYR A 385 -13.19 28.90 -22.14
CA TYR A 385 -12.42 30.08 -22.48
C TYR A 385 -13.21 31.34 -22.15
N THR A 386 -12.55 32.38 -21.66
CA THR A 386 -13.22 33.67 -21.44
C THR A 386 -13.15 34.49 -22.72
N ASP A 387 -14.30 34.85 -23.29
CA ASP A 387 -14.36 35.74 -24.44
C ASP A 387 -13.94 37.17 -24.03
N PRO A 388 -12.83 37.71 -24.55
CA PRO A 388 -12.31 39.02 -24.12
C PRO A 388 -13.24 40.19 -24.47
N TYR A 389 -14.19 40.01 -25.39
CA TYR A 389 -15.13 41.06 -25.80
C TYR A 389 -16.42 41.06 -24.98
N THR A 390 -16.81 39.91 -24.43
CA THR A 390 -18.11 39.75 -23.74
C THR A 390 -17.97 39.35 -22.28
N GLY A 391 -16.78 38.92 -21.85
CA GLY A 391 -16.51 38.38 -20.52
C GLY A 391 -17.20 37.04 -20.23
N GLN A 392 -17.86 36.43 -21.23
CA GLN A 392 -18.59 35.17 -21.05
C GLN A 392 -17.67 33.97 -21.26
N LYS A 393 -17.96 32.91 -20.50
CA LYS A 393 -17.35 31.58 -20.71
C LYS A 393 -17.92 30.95 -21.98
N ILE A 394 -17.04 30.60 -22.91
CA ILE A 394 -17.34 29.96 -24.19
C ILE A 394 -16.61 28.62 -24.32
N SER A 395 -17.14 27.73 -25.15
CA SER A 395 -16.55 26.40 -25.36
C SER A 395 -15.27 26.47 -26.18
N LEU A 396 -14.46 25.41 -26.13
CA LEU A 396 -13.26 25.22 -26.95
C LEU A 396 -13.52 25.48 -28.44
N PHE A 397 -14.59 24.91 -28.97
CA PHE A 397 -14.98 25.09 -30.37
C PHE A 397 -15.35 26.55 -30.72
N GLN A 398 -16.05 27.24 -29.82
CA GLN A 398 -16.40 28.65 -30.00
C GLN A 398 -15.17 29.55 -29.93
N ALA A 399 -14.22 29.24 -29.04
CA ALA A 399 -12.93 29.92 -28.96
C ALA A 399 -12.12 29.75 -30.26
N MET A 400 -12.15 28.56 -30.87
CA MET A 400 -11.56 28.32 -32.19
C MET A 400 -12.25 29.13 -33.30
N LYS A 401 -13.59 29.19 -33.31
CA LYS A 401 -14.34 30.00 -34.29
C LYS A 401 -14.05 31.50 -34.17
N LYS A 402 -13.63 31.96 -32.99
CA LYS A 402 -13.26 33.36 -32.71
C LYS A 402 -11.75 33.61 -32.81
N ASP A 403 -10.97 32.63 -33.32
CA ASP A 403 -9.50 32.68 -33.43
C ASP A 403 -8.79 33.06 -32.11
N LEU A 404 -9.41 32.76 -30.96
CA LEU A 404 -8.83 32.99 -29.63
C LEU A 404 -7.78 31.93 -29.27
N ILE A 405 -7.76 30.82 -30.00
CA ILE A 405 -6.79 29.73 -29.87
C ILE A 405 -6.31 29.26 -31.23
N ILE A 406 -5.07 28.77 -31.27
CA ILE A 406 -4.44 28.23 -32.46
C ILE A 406 -5.25 27.01 -32.96
N LYS A 407 -5.66 27.02 -34.23
CA LYS A 407 -6.55 26.00 -34.80
C LYS A 407 -6.02 24.57 -34.69
N SER A 408 -4.71 24.34 -34.91
CA SER A 408 -4.09 23.02 -34.77
C SER A 408 -4.20 22.46 -33.35
N HIS A 409 -3.99 23.33 -32.35
CA HIS A 409 -4.12 22.97 -30.94
C HIS A 409 -5.58 22.71 -30.55
N GLY A 410 -6.51 23.57 -30.99
CA GLY A 410 -7.94 23.41 -30.75
C GLY A 410 -8.53 22.13 -31.35
N ILE A 411 -8.12 21.75 -32.57
CA ILE A 411 -8.54 20.49 -33.21
C ILE A 411 -8.12 19.29 -32.35
N ARG A 412 -6.86 19.25 -31.93
CA ARG A 412 -6.33 18.15 -31.11
C ARG A 412 -7.06 18.03 -29.77
N LEU A 413 -7.38 19.15 -29.14
CA LEU A 413 -8.14 19.17 -27.89
C LEU A 413 -9.59 18.70 -28.08
N LEU A 414 -10.24 19.06 -29.20
CA LEU A 414 -11.57 18.54 -29.54
C LEU A 414 -11.53 17.04 -29.78
N GLU A 415 -10.56 16.53 -30.54
CA GLU A 415 -10.37 15.09 -30.77
C GLU A 415 -10.17 14.34 -29.45
N ALA A 416 -9.37 14.89 -28.53
CA ALA A 416 -9.16 14.32 -27.21
C ALA A 416 -10.47 14.26 -26.40
N GLN A 417 -11.26 15.34 -26.37
CA GLN A 417 -12.55 15.37 -25.69
C GLN A 417 -13.52 14.30 -26.24
N ILE A 418 -13.60 14.19 -27.57
CA ILE A 418 -14.44 13.18 -28.23
C ILE A 418 -14.00 11.76 -27.83
N ALA A 419 -12.68 11.51 -27.80
CA ALA A 419 -12.14 10.21 -27.42
C ALA A 419 -12.37 9.86 -25.94
N THR A 420 -12.53 10.85 -25.06
CA THR A 420 -12.71 10.64 -23.61
C THR A 420 -14.16 10.66 -23.13
N GLY A 421 -15.14 10.83 -24.03
CA GLY A 421 -16.56 10.67 -23.68
C GLY A 421 -17.52 11.73 -24.25
N GLY A 422 -17.04 12.68 -25.05
CA GLY A 422 -17.88 13.70 -25.71
C GLY A 422 -17.32 15.12 -25.58
N ILE A 423 -18.05 16.14 -26.01
CA ILE A 423 -17.55 17.52 -25.97
C ILE A 423 -17.84 18.15 -24.61
N ILE A 424 -16.88 18.85 -24.03
CA ILE A 424 -17.04 19.43 -22.70
C ILE A 424 -17.99 20.65 -22.75
N ASP A 425 -19.01 20.65 -21.90
CA ASP A 425 -19.80 21.84 -21.59
C ASP A 425 -18.98 22.75 -20.66
N PRO A 426 -18.54 23.93 -21.10
CA PRO A 426 -17.70 24.83 -20.30
C PRO A 426 -18.41 25.37 -19.05
N LEU A 427 -19.75 25.40 -19.03
CA LEU A 427 -20.52 25.95 -17.92
C LEU A 427 -20.82 24.91 -16.85
N LYS A 428 -20.83 23.64 -17.25
CA LYS A 428 -21.19 22.51 -16.38
C LYS A 428 -20.04 21.55 -16.11
N CYS A 429 -18.89 21.76 -16.76
CA CYS A 429 -17.68 20.93 -16.68
C CYS A 429 -17.97 19.42 -16.86
N LEU A 430 -18.83 19.08 -17.82
CA LEU A 430 -19.24 17.69 -18.09
C LEU A 430 -19.20 17.38 -19.59
N HIS A 431 -18.94 16.12 -19.91
CA HIS A 431 -18.99 15.64 -21.30
C HIS A 431 -20.44 15.58 -21.80
N LEU A 432 -20.69 16.24 -22.93
CA LEU A 432 -21.94 16.18 -23.67
C LEU A 432 -21.82 15.17 -24.81
N PRO A 433 -22.85 14.36 -25.04
CA PRO A 433 -22.99 13.62 -26.29
C PRO A 433 -22.88 14.55 -27.50
N LEU A 434 -22.29 14.09 -28.61
CA LEU A 434 -22.02 14.91 -29.80
C LEU A 434 -23.27 15.62 -30.34
N GLU A 435 -24.43 14.96 -30.33
CA GLU A 435 -25.70 15.55 -30.76
C GLU A 435 -26.12 16.74 -29.90
N VAL A 436 -25.88 16.67 -28.59
CA VAL A 436 -26.21 17.74 -27.64
C VAL A 436 -25.21 18.88 -27.78
N ALA A 437 -23.93 18.56 -27.95
CA ALA A 437 -22.88 19.54 -28.20
C ALA A 437 -23.12 20.32 -29.50
N PHE A 438 -23.56 19.64 -30.57
CA PHE A 438 -23.93 20.26 -31.85
C PHE A 438 -25.09 21.24 -31.68
N LYS A 439 -26.17 20.84 -31.00
CA LYS A 439 -27.32 21.72 -30.72
C LYS A 439 -26.95 22.96 -29.89
N LYS A 440 -25.95 22.84 -29.02
CA LYS A 440 -25.43 23.96 -28.23
C LYS A 440 -24.40 24.82 -28.96
N GLY A 441 -24.01 24.46 -30.18
CA GLY A 441 -22.97 25.15 -30.94
C GLY A 441 -21.58 25.01 -30.32
N TYR A 442 -21.34 23.97 -29.53
CA TYR A 442 -20.02 23.62 -28.96
C TYR A 442 -19.23 22.67 -29.86
N PHE A 443 -19.82 22.26 -30.98
CA PHE A 443 -19.23 21.39 -31.98
C PHE A 443 -19.97 21.55 -33.30
N ASP A 444 -19.35 21.21 -34.42
CA ASP A 444 -19.95 21.30 -35.75
C ASP A 444 -19.60 20.06 -36.59
N ALA A 445 -20.55 19.60 -37.38
CA ALA A 445 -20.43 18.38 -38.16
C ALA A 445 -19.38 18.53 -39.27
N ASP A 446 -19.13 19.74 -39.76
CA ASP A 446 -18.12 20.02 -40.79
C ASP A 446 -16.67 19.77 -40.31
N PHE A 447 -16.42 19.72 -39.00
CA PHE A 447 -15.12 19.28 -38.48
C PHE A 447 -14.88 17.77 -38.62
N SER A 448 -15.93 16.97 -38.84
CA SER A 448 -15.77 15.58 -39.27
C SER A 448 -15.19 15.47 -40.69
N MET A 449 -15.36 16.51 -41.53
CA MET A 449 -14.85 16.53 -42.91
C MET A 449 -13.35 16.84 -43.01
N PHE A 450 -12.72 17.43 -41.99
CA PHE A 450 -11.25 17.52 -41.94
C PHE A 450 -10.58 16.16 -41.71
N SER A 451 -11.32 15.17 -41.19
CA SER A 451 -10.86 13.77 -41.20
C SER A 451 -10.92 13.12 -42.60
N TYR A 452 -11.65 13.72 -43.55
CA TYR A 452 -11.83 13.18 -44.89
C TYR A 452 -10.76 13.65 -45.90
N HIS A 453 -10.04 14.75 -45.65
CA HIS A 453 -8.95 15.21 -46.51
C HIS A 453 -7.57 14.61 -46.22
N ILE A 454 -7.47 13.73 -45.22
CA ILE A 454 -6.35 12.78 -45.09
C ILE A 454 -6.72 11.41 -45.72
N ASN A 455 -7.98 11.20 -46.11
CA ASN A 455 -8.53 9.93 -46.58
C ASN A 455 -8.63 9.76 -48.11
N THR A 456 -8.03 10.64 -48.90
CA THR A 456 -7.77 10.35 -50.32
C THR A 456 -6.30 10.57 -50.59
N GLY A 457 -5.57 9.47 -50.77
CA GLY A 457 -4.22 9.49 -51.28
C GLY A 457 -4.18 10.24 -52.60
N ASN A 458 -3.54 11.40 -52.58
CA ASN A 458 -2.84 11.93 -53.73
C ASN A 458 -1.42 12.18 -53.26
N ASP A 459 -0.50 11.43 -53.86
CA ASP A 459 0.94 11.60 -53.72
C ASP A 459 1.31 13.08 -53.88
N ILE A 460 1.84 13.67 -52.80
CA ILE A 460 2.75 14.79 -52.95
C ILE A 460 4.13 14.24 -52.59
N ASN A 461 4.84 13.81 -53.63
CA ASN A 461 6.30 13.69 -53.59
C ASN A 461 6.85 15.02 -53.09
N LEU A 462 7.43 15.01 -51.90
CA LEU A 462 8.40 16.01 -51.48
C LEU A 462 9.77 15.34 -51.58
N ASP A 463 10.40 15.53 -52.75
CA ASP A 463 11.83 15.34 -52.92
C ASP A 463 12.57 16.16 -51.86
N PHE A 464 13.40 15.49 -51.08
CA PHE A 464 14.42 16.14 -50.27
C PHE A 464 15.70 16.21 -51.11
N SER A 465 15.97 17.40 -51.66
CA SER A 465 17.32 17.86 -52.00
C SER A 465 17.83 18.78 -50.91
#